data_AF-A0AAN8VQT2-F1
#
_entry.id   AF-A0AAN8VQT2-F1
#
_cell.length_a   1.000
_cell.length_b   1.000
_cell.length_c   1.000
_cell.angle_alpha   90.00
_cell.angle_beta   90.00
_cell.angle_gamma   90.00
#
_symmetry.space_group_name_H-M   'P 1'
#
loop_
_entity.id
_entity.type
_entity.pdbx_description
1 polymer ?
#
loop_
_entity_poly.entity_id
_entity_poly.type
_entity_poly.pdbx_seq_one_letter_code
_entity_poly.pdbx_strand_id
1 'polypeptide(L)'
;MSGGEPLVSSKAELKRLEKQKKNAKSGGFESFGLSPNVFRRKTMPLILQGFDVVAMACTGSGKTAAFLFPMLQKFQQHVPQSRIRTLILSPTRDLAIQNLKLTKEVGRYTACLISADLRTSLLVGGDSMESQFEELVQIPDIIIATPGRLMHHLSEVDDMSLRKVEYVLHKILDQLNENHQTLLFSATLPSALAEFAQSGLRDLQLVWLDLETKISPELKLSFFTLRHEEKYAALLYLVRENIGSNQQTLIFVSTKHHV
;
A
#
# COMPACT_ATOMS: atom_id res chain seq x y z
N MET A 1 1.46 -43.01 28.57
CA MET A 1 0.30 -42.33 29.16
C MET A 1 -0.38 -41.55 28.05
N SER A 2 -1.56 -42.00 27.65
CA SER A 2 -2.32 -41.53 26.49
C SER A 2 -2.88 -40.12 26.72
N GLY A 3 -2.52 -39.15 25.87
CA GLY A 3 -3.25 -37.89 25.76
C GLY A 3 -4.45 -38.10 24.83
N GLY A 4 -5.65 -38.19 25.40
CA GLY A 4 -6.88 -38.42 24.65
C GLY A 4 -7.27 -37.22 23.79
N GLU A 5 -7.66 -37.50 22.55
CA GLU A 5 -8.40 -36.56 21.71
C GLU A 5 -9.78 -36.27 22.35
N PRO A 6 -10.28 -35.03 22.29
CA PRO A 6 -11.61 -34.73 22.80
C PRO A 6 -12.66 -35.39 21.89
N LEU A 7 -13.39 -36.37 22.45
CA LEU A 7 -14.56 -36.99 21.84
C LEU A 7 -15.69 -35.96 21.71
N VAL A 8 -16.03 -35.60 20.46
CA VAL A 8 -17.18 -34.74 20.15
C VAL A 8 -18.47 -35.55 20.32
N SER A 9 -19.37 -35.10 21.20
CA SER A 9 -20.47 -35.93 21.74
C SER A 9 -21.73 -35.98 20.89
N SER A 10 -21.86 -35.19 19.81
CA SER A 10 -23.02 -35.31 18.92
C SER A 10 -22.80 -34.76 17.50
N LYS A 11 -23.53 -35.32 16.53
CA LYS A 11 -23.63 -34.78 15.15
C LYS A 11 -24.14 -33.34 15.10
N ALA A 12 -24.84 -32.88 16.13
CA ALA A 12 -25.31 -31.51 16.26
C ALA A 12 -24.19 -30.54 16.68
N GLU A 13 -23.26 -30.97 17.55
CA GLU A 13 -22.05 -30.21 17.90
C GLU A 13 -21.09 -30.08 16.72
N LEU A 14 -20.89 -31.16 15.94
CA LEU A 14 -20.11 -31.12 14.69
C LEU A 14 -20.70 -30.09 13.70
N LYS A 15 -22.01 -30.09 13.49
CA LYS A 15 -22.67 -29.09 12.62
C LYS A 15 -22.59 -27.66 13.17
N ARG A 16 -22.61 -27.47 14.49
CA ARG A 16 -22.41 -26.15 15.12
C ARG A 16 -20.97 -25.65 14.94
N LEU A 17 -19.98 -26.53 15.11
CA LEU A 17 -18.56 -26.21 14.91
C LEU A 17 -18.22 -25.96 13.44
N GLU A 18 -18.82 -26.71 12.51
CA GLU A 18 -18.69 -26.45 11.07
C GLU A 18 -19.37 -25.15 10.64
N LYS A 19 -20.53 -24.81 11.22
CA LYS A 19 -21.22 -23.54 10.98
C LYS A 19 -20.45 -22.36 11.61
N GLN A 20 -19.83 -22.53 12.78
CA GLN A 20 -18.91 -21.55 13.37
C GLN A 20 -17.63 -21.40 12.54
N LYS A 21 -17.02 -22.49 12.03
CA LYS A 21 -15.87 -22.41 11.11
C LYS A 21 -16.21 -21.77 9.76
N LYS A 22 -17.43 -21.98 9.23
CA LYS A 22 -17.91 -21.29 8.02
C LYS A 22 -18.19 -19.80 8.25
N ASN A 23 -18.73 -19.44 9.41
CA ASN A 23 -18.95 -18.03 9.77
C ASN A 23 -17.65 -17.31 10.21
N ALA A 24 -16.65 -18.02 10.71
CA ALA A 24 -15.32 -17.46 11.01
C ALA A 24 -14.52 -17.11 9.74
N LYS A 25 -14.87 -17.70 8.58
CA LYS A 25 -14.26 -17.38 7.28
C LYS A 25 -14.86 -16.13 6.60
N SER A 26 -15.90 -15.51 7.16
CA SER A 26 -16.66 -14.45 6.47
C SER A 26 -16.63 -13.08 7.17
N GLY A 27 -15.53 -12.69 7.83
CA GLY A 27 -15.44 -11.31 8.34
C GLY A 27 -14.32 -10.98 9.33
N GLY A 28 -13.29 -11.81 9.47
CA GLY A 28 -12.16 -11.52 10.36
C GLY A 28 -11.00 -10.85 9.62
N PHE A 29 -10.13 -10.14 10.35
CA PHE A 29 -8.85 -9.63 9.82
C PHE A 29 -8.03 -10.72 9.10
N GLU A 30 -8.19 -11.99 9.48
CA GLU A 30 -7.51 -13.13 8.87
C GLU A 30 -7.97 -13.43 7.43
N SER A 31 -9.24 -13.17 7.06
CA SER A 31 -9.72 -13.40 5.68
C SER A 31 -9.14 -12.42 4.66
N PHE A 32 -8.55 -11.32 5.13
CA PHE A 32 -7.85 -10.32 4.33
C PHE A 32 -6.33 -10.51 4.32
N GLY A 33 -5.79 -11.56 4.95
CA GLY A 33 -4.36 -11.66 5.23
C GLY A 33 -3.86 -10.61 6.23
N LEU A 34 -4.78 -10.02 7.01
CA LEU A 34 -4.54 -8.92 7.94
C LEU A 34 -4.37 -9.40 9.41
N SER A 35 -4.00 -10.66 9.68
CA SER A 35 -3.55 -11.06 11.04
C SER A 35 -2.39 -10.16 11.48
N PRO A 36 -2.36 -9.56 12.70
CA PRO A 36 -1.39 -8.51 13.02
C PRO A 36 0.03 -8.97 12.72
N ASN A 37 0.58 -8.53 11.59
CA ASN A 37 1.91 -8.90 11.19
C ASN A 37 2.87 -8.10 12.08
N VAL A 38 4.05 -8.65 12.38
CA VAL A 38 5.06 -8.05 13.25
C VAL A 38 5.31 -6.58 12.85
N PHE A 39 5.31 -6.30 11.55
CA PHE A 39 5.43 -4.95 11.00
C PHE A 39 4.33 -4.01 11.52
N ARG A 40 3.06 -4.38 11.43
CA ARG A 40 1.94 -3.53 11.88
C ARG A 40 1.98 -3.26 13.38
N ARG A 41 2.32 -4.25 14.19
CA ARG A 41 2.45 -4.09 15.65
C ARG A 41 3.54 -3.08 16.04
N LYS A 42 4.63 -3.02 15.28
CA LYS A 42 5.71 -2.05 15.51
C LYS A 42 5.37 -0.67 14.96
N THR A 43 4.75 -0.60 13.79
CA THR A 43 4.55 0.67 13.06
C THR A 43 3.32 1.45 13.53
N MET A 44 2.18 0.80 13.77
CA MET A 44 0.92 1.50 14.08
C MET A 44 0.97 2.37 15.34
N PRO A 45 1.57 1.93 16.47
CA PRO A 45 1.62 2.75 17.69
C PRO A 45 2.38 4.07 17.49
N LEU A 46 3.49 4.04 16.72
CA LEU A 46 4.30 5.22 16.42
C LEU A 46 3.49 6.24 15.61
N ILE A 47 2.71 5.77 14.64
CA ILE A 47 1.83 6.62 13.83
C ILE A 47 0.74 7.26 14.69
N LEU A 48 0.10 6.49 15.57
CA LEU A 48 -0.92 6.99 16.49
C LEU A 48 -0.38 8.04 17.47
N GLN A 49 0.87 7.91 17.90
CA GLN A 49 1.56 8.87 18.76
C GLN A 49 1.95 10.18 18.04
N GLY A 50 1.87 10.21 16.71
CA GLY A 50 2.12 11.42 15.91
C GLY A 50 3.56 11.56 15.40
N PHE A 51 4.42 10.56 15.60
CA PHE A 51 5.79 10.59 15.08
C PHE A 51 5.83 10.48 13.56
N ASP A 52 6.79 11.14 12.91
CA ASP A 52 7.13 10.80 11.54
C ASP A 52 7.76 9.41 11.51
N VAL A 53 7.38 8.60 10.51
CA VAL A 53 7.82 7.21 10.44
C VAL A 53 8.40 6.90 9.08
N VAL A 54 9.60 6.34 9.06
CA VAL A 54 10.14 5.64 7.89
C VAL A 54 10.09 4.16 8.18
N ALA A 55 9.23 3.45 7.46
CA ALA A 55 8.97 2.04 7.68
C ALA A 55 9.35 1.20 6.46
N MET A 56 10.21 0.22 6.70
CA MET A 56 10.76 -0.67 5.70
C MET A 56 10.37 -2.11 5.93
N ALA A 57 9.81 -2.72 4.89
CA ALA A 57 9.48 -4.14 4.86
C ALA A 57 9.23 -4.63 3.42
N CYS A 58 9.28 -5.94 3.21
CA CYS A 58 8.96 -6.60 1.93
C CYS A 58 7.58 -6.21 1.37
N THR A 59 7.37 -6.38 0.06
CA THR A 59 6.02 -6.41 -0.51
C THR A 59 5.20 -7.51 0.18
N GLY A 60 3.89 -7.29 0.37
CA GLY A 60 3.05 -8.24 1.11
C GLY A 60 3.17 -8.22 2.63
N SER A 61 4.06 -7.41 3.24
CA SER A 61 4.18 -7.30 4.71
C SER A 61 3.03 -6.55 5.40
N GLY A 62 2.05 -6.06 4.63
CA GLY A 62 0.92 -5.29 5.15
C GLY A 62 1.21 -3.81 5.37
N LYS A 63 2.17 -3.22 4.63
CA LYS A 63 2.53 -1.78 4.74
C LYS A 63 1.32 -0.86 4.58
N THR A 64 0.49 -1.11 3.57
CA THR A 64 -0.69 -0.28 3.30
C THR A 64 -1.65 -0.25 4.48
N ALA A 65 -1.97 -1.41 5.03
CA ALA A 65 -2.79 -1.51 6.23
C ALA A 65 -2.12 -0.84 7.45
N ALA A 66 -0.78 -0.89 7.56
CA ALA A 66 -0.04 -0.33 8.68
C ALA A 66 -0.22 1.18 8.83
N PHE A 67 -0.40 1.94 7.73
CA PHE A 67 -0.72 3.36 7.81
C PHE A 67 -2.21 3.66 7.70
N LEU A 68 -2.98 2.89 6.92
CA LEU A 68 -4.41 3.16 6.74
C LEU A 68 -5.21 3.01 8.03
N PHE A 69 -4.93 1.99 8.84
CA PHE A 69 -5.64 1.80 10.11
C PHE A 69 -5.47 2.97 11.09
N PRO A 70 -4.23 3.37 11.47
CA PRO A 70 -4.07 4.47 12.40
C PRO A 70 -4.53 5.82 11.81
N MET A 71 -4.39 6.02 10.49
CA MET A 71 -4.91 7.19 9.78
C MET A 71 -6.44 7.28 9.89
N LEU A 72 -7.15 6.20 9.56
CA LEU A 72 -8.62 6.16 9.66
C LEU A 72 -9.10 6.23 11.11
N GLN A 73 -8.36 5.67 12.06
CA GLN A 73 -8.67 5.79 13.49
C GLN A 73 -8.58 7.24 14.00
N LYS A 74 -7.68 8.06 13.44
CA LYS A 74 -7.61 9.50 13.76
C LYS A 74 -8.83 10.26 13.22
N PHE A 75 -9.52 9.73 12.22
CA PHE A 75 -10.74 10.35 11.70
C PHE A 75 -11.94 9.98 12.57
N GLN A 76 -12.51 10.96 13.27
CA GLN A 76 -13.71 10.73 14.08
C GLN A 76 -15.02 10.81 13.25
N GLN A 77 -15.10 11.72 12.29
CA GLN A 77 -16.21 11.87 11.35
C GLN A 77 -15.77 12.72 10.13
N HIS A 78 -16.58 12.74 9.07
CA HIS A 78 -16.47 13.77 8.04
C HIS A 78 -16.85 15.12 8.65
N VAL A 79 -16.04 16.15 8.41
CA VAL A 79 -16.31 17.50 8.89
C VAL A 79 -16.52 18.34 7.64
N PRO A 80 -17.76 18.79 7.31
CA PRO A 80 -18.10 19.44 6.04
C PRO A 80 -17.33 20.73 5.72
N GLN A 81 -16.64 21.30 6.71
CA GLN A 81 -15.79 22.48 6.56
C GLN A 81 -14.28 22.15 6.63
N SER A 82 -13.94 20.87 6.78
CA SER A 82 -12.58 20.39 6.83
C SER A 82 -12.10 20.03 5.42
N ARG A 83 -11.26 20.93 4.91
CA ARG A 83 -9.94 20.70 4.31
C ARG A 83 -9.55 19.21 4.10
N ILE A 84 -8.90 18.92 2.95
CA ILE A 84 -8.24 17.62 2.66
C ILE A 84 -7.34 17.23 3.83
N ARG A 85 -7.61 16.10 4.48
CA ARG A 85 -6.92 15.67 5.72
C ARG A 85 -5.72 14.77 5.43
N THR A 86 -5.82 13.90 4.43
CA THR A 86 -4.72 13.00 4.06
C THR A 86 -4.47 12.99 2.57
N LEU A 87 -3.19 12.95 2.20
CA LEU A 87 -2.74 12.66 0.84
C LEU A 87 -1.84 11.42 0.84
N ILE A 88 -2.21 10.44 0.03
CA ILE A 88 -1.44 9.20 -0.17
C ILE A 88 -0.83 9.26 -1.56
N LEU A 89 0.50 9.39 -1.62
CA LEU A 89 1.23 9.34 -2.88
C LEU A 89 1.63 7.91 -3.22
N SER A 90 1.22 7.47 -4.40
CA SER A 90 1.53 6.15 -4.93
C SER A 90 2.40 6.28 -6.19
N PRO A 91 3.51 5.53 -6.31
CA PRO A 91 4.42 5.64 -7.45
C PRO A 91 3.80 5.21 -8.79
N THR A 92 2.80 4.32 -8.77
CA THR A 92 2.14 3.81 -9.96
C THR A 92 0.63 3.93 -9.85
N ARG A 93 -0.05 3.99 -11.01
CA ARG A 93 -1.51 3.99 -11.11
C ARG A 93 -2.12 2.75 -10.46
N ASP A 94 -1.55 1.57 -10.71
CA ASP A 94 -2.05 0.32 -10.15
C ASP A 94 -1.99 0.31 -8.61
N LEU A 95 -0.89 0.81 -8.04
CA LEU A 95 -0.76 0.90 -6.59
C LEU A 95 -1.71 1.94 -5.98
N ALA A 96 -1.95 3.07 -6.68
CA ALA A 96 -2.94 4.06 -6.27
C ALA A 96 -4.36 3.45 -6.21
N ILE A 97 -4.74 2.69 -7.25
CA ILE A 97 -6.04 2.00 -7.32
C ILE A 97 -6.16 0.93 -6.23
N GLN A 98 -5.09 0.18 -5.95
CA GLN A 98 -5.06 -0.79 -4.85
C GLN A 98 -5.25 -0.10 -3.49
N ASN A 99 -4.56 1.01 -3.26
CA ASN A 99 -4.70 1.82 -2.05
C ASN A 99 -6.13 2.37 -1.91
N LEU A 100 -6.75 2.84 -2.99
CA LEU A 100 -8.14 3.30 -2.98
C LEU A 100 -9.12 2.18 -2.61
N LYS A 101 -8.97 1.00 -3.22
CA LYS A 101 -9.82 -0.16 -2.92
C LYS A 101 -9.72 -0.53 -1.43
N LEU A 102 -8.49 -0.63 -0.91
CA LEU A 102 -8.27 -0.96 0.49
C LEU A 102 -8.78 0.14 1.42
N THR A 103 -8.62 1.42 1.07
CA THR A 103 -9.14 2.55 1.85
C THR A 103 -10.67 2.50 1.96
N LYS A 104 -11.37 2.27 0.84
CA LYS A 104 -12.84 2.12 0.82
C LYS A 104 -13.31 0.88 1.56
N GLU A 105 -12.54 -0.21 1.50
CA GLU A 105 -12.85 -1.43 2.21
C GLU A 105 -12.69 -1.27 3.71
N VAL A 106 -11.53 -0.81 4.18
CA VAL A 106 -11.28 -0.55 5.60
C VAL A 106 -12.26 0.49 6.13
N GLY A 107 -12.50 1.57 5.36
CA GLY A 107 -13.47 2.61 5.67
C GLY A 107 -14.87 2.05 5.95
N ARG A 108 -15.37 1.11 5.15
CA ARG A 108 -16.67 0.43 5.37
C ARG A 108 -16.71 -0.39 6.66
N TYR A 109 -15.61 -1.05 7.02
CA TYR A 109 -15.54 -1.82 8.27
C TYR A 109 -15.41 -0.92 9.50
N THR A 110 -14.66 0.16 9.40
CA THR A 110 -14.56 1.17 10.46
C THR A 110 -15.81 2.05 10.55
N ALA A 111 -16.65 2.12 9.51
CA ALA A 111 -17.92 2.87 9.54
C ALA A 111 -18.89 2.37 10.64
N CYS A 112 -18.74 1.12 11.08
CA CYS A 112 -19.51 0.57 12.20
C CYS A 112 -19.02 1.07 13.58
N LEU A 113 -17.78 1.55 13.65
CA LEU A 113 -17.12 2.10 14.86
C LEU A 113 -16.97 3.63 14.82
N ILE A 114 -17.08 4.23 13.64
CA ILE A 114 -16.78 5.64 13.33
C ILE A 114 -17.88 6.10 12.36
N SER A 115 -18.68 7.12 12.71
CA SER A 115 -19.81 7.60 11.90
C SER A 115 -19.39 8.38 10.64
N ALA A 116 -18.54 7.80 9.77
CA ALA A 116 -17.85 8.58 8.75
C ALA A 116 -18.11 8.10 7.31
N ASP A 117 -18.94 8.88 6.59
CA ASP A 117 -18.94 8.95 5.13
C ASP A 117 -17.67 9.69 4.65
N LEU A 118 -16.51 9.04 4.75
CA LEU A 118 -15.24 9.61 4.29
C LEU A 118 -15.22 9.69 2.76
N ARG A 119 -14.96 10.89 2.24
CA ARG A 119 -14.84 11.12 0.80
C ARG A 119 -13.39 10.89 0.35
N THR A 120 -13.22 10.02 -0.63
CA THR A 120 -11.91 9.68 -1.21
C THR A 120 -11.88 10.05 -2.69
N SER A 121 -10.86 10.77 -3.16
CA SER A 121 -10.62 11.04 -4.59
C SER A 121 -9.34 10.38 -5.09
N LEU A 122 -9.33 9.97 -6.36
CA LEU A 122 -8.20 9.33 -7.03
C LEU A 122 -7.66 10.21 -8.17
N LEU A 123 -6.43 10.67 -8.05
CA LEU A 123 -5.75 11.48 -9.05
C LEU A 123 -4.65 10.68 -9.75
N VAL A 124 -4.99 10.03 -10.85
CA VAL A 124 -4.05 9.23 -11.66
C VAL A 124 -4.07 9.68 -13.13
N GLY A 125 -2.93 9.52 -13.81
CA GLY A 125 -2.86 9.78 -15.24
C GLY A 125 -3.66 8.75 -16.05
N GLY A 126 -4.25 9.18 -17.16
CA GLY A 126 -5.10 8.36 -18.04
C GLY A 126 -6.60 8.44 -17.74
N ASP A 127 -7.00 9.08 -16.65
CA ASP A 127 -8.41 9.44 -16.39
C ASP A 127 -8.66 10.90 -16.83
N SER A 128 -9.92 11.27 -17.05
CA SER A 128 -10.26 12.64 -17.49
C SER A 128 -9.92 13.65 -16.40
N MET A 129 -9.47 14.85 -16.82
CA MET A 129 -9.23 15.95 -15.89
C MET A 129 -10.54 16.47 -15.31
N GLU A 130 -11.60 16.57 -16.14
CA GLU A 130 -12.88 17.11 -15.67
C GLU A 130 -13.47 16.26 -14.54
N SER A 131 -13.48 14.93 -14.66
CA SER A 131 -14.02 14.07 -13.61
C SER A 131 -13.22 14.18 -12.30
N GLN A 132 -11.90 14.32 -12.41
CA GLN A 132 -11.03 14.50 -11.24
C GLN A 132 -11.26 15.88 -10.59
N PHE A 133 -11.51 16.94 -11.37
CA PHE A 133 -11.91 18.23 -10.83
C PHE A 133 -13.27 18.17 -10.13
N GLU A 134 -14.26 17.50 -10.73
CA GLU A 134 -15.57 17.29 -10.11
C GLU A 134 -15.45 16.58 -8.76
N GLU A 135 -14.59 15.56 -8.65
CA GLU A 135 -14.30 14.89 -7.38
C GLU A 135 -13.66 15.83 -6.35
N LEU A 136 -12.74 16.70 -6.78
CA LEU A 136 -12.06 17.66 -5.90
C LEU A 136 -13.00 18.77 -5.41
N VAL A 137 -13.95 19.21 -6.24
CA VAL A 137 -14.99 20.18 -5.87
C VAL A 137 -15.88 19.64 -4.74
N GLN A 138 -16.01 18.32 -4.60
CA GLN A 138 -16.73 17.70 -3.48
C GLN A 138 -15.96 17.72 -2.15
N ILE A 139 -14.77 18.33 -2.11
CA ILE A 139 -13.91 18.48 -0.92
C ILE A 139 -13.65 17.11 -0.26
N PRO A 140 -12.85 16.24 -0.90
CA PRO A 140 -12.56 14.93 -0.36
C PRO A 140 -11.71 15.02 0.91
N ASP A 141 -11.96 14.12 1.85
CA ASP A 141 -11.15 13.97 3.06
C ASP A 141 -9.77 13.38 2.76
N ILE A 142 -9.72 12.47 1.78
CA ILE A 142 -8.54 11.69 1.42
C ILE A 142 -8.31 11.83 -0.08
N ILE A 143 -7.09 12.23 -0.45
CA ILE A 143 -6.63 12.19 -1.84
C ILE A 143 -5.63 11.04 -1.98
N ILE A 144 -5.80 10.22 -3.01
CA ILE A 144 -4.81 9.21 -3.40
C ILE A 144 -4.34 9.58 -4.79
N ALA A 145 -3.04 9.78 -4.99
CA ALA A 145 -2.55 10.35 -6.24
C ALA A 145 -1.22 9.74 -6.70
N THR A 146 -0.97 9.79 -8.01
CA THR A 146 0.39 9.71 -8.54
C THR A 146 1.04 11.10 -8.54
N PRO A 147 2.34 11.23 -8.18
CA PRO A 147 2.98 12.54 -8.02
C PRO A 147 2.84 13.45 -9.26
N GLY A 148 3.05 12.89 -10.46
CA GLY A 148 2.95 13.66 -11.70
C GLY A 148 1.54 14.19 -11.97
N ARG A 149 0.50 13.41 -11.68
CA ARG A 149 -0.89 13.84 -11.89
C ARG A 149 -1.32 14.87 -10.86
N LEU A 150 -0.93 14.69 -9.60
CA LEU A 150 -1.18 15.70 -8.57
C LEU A 150 -0.52 17.03 -8.94
N MET A 151 0.73 17.02 -9.39
CA MET A 151 1.42 18.25 -9.81
C MET A 151 0.69 18.98 -10.93
N HIS A 152 0.16 18.23 -11.91
CA HIS A 152 -0.66 18.80 -12.98
C HIS A 152 -1.94 19.48 -12.46
N HIS A 153 -2.59 18.90 -11.45
CA HIS A 153 -3.74 19.53 -10.79
C HIS A 153 -3.36 20.80 -10.04
N LEU A 154 -2.20 20.82 -9.36
CA LEU A 154 -1.72 21.99 -8.63
C LEU A 154 -1.29 23.14 -9.55
N SER A 155 -0.78 22.84 -10.75
CA SER A 155 -0.39 23.87 -11.72
C SER A 155 -1.57 24.52 -12.42
N GLU A 156 -2.69 23.80 -12.56
CA GLU A 156 -3.89 24.28 -13.26
C GLU A 156 -4.87 25.03 -12.33
N VAL A 157 -4.74 24.87 -11.01
CA VAL A 157 -5.66 25.46 -10.03
C VAL A 157 -4.90 26.32 -9.02
N ASP A 158 -4.93 27.64 -9.22
CA ASP A 158 -4.30 28.63 -8.35
C ASP A 158 -4.78 28.56 -6.88
N ASP A 159 -6.00 28.07 -6.62
CA ASP A 159 -6.62 28.01 -5.29
C ASP A 159 -6.60 26.61 -4.64
N MET A 160 -5.99 25.60 -5.30
CA MET A 160 -5.84 24.26 -4.71
C MET A 160 -4.68 24.24 -3.71
N SER A 161 -4.80 25.04 -2.66
CA SER A 161 -3.76 25.13 -1.64
C SER A 161 -3.71 23.84 -0.80
N LEU A 162 -2.66 23.04 -1.00
CA LEU A 162 -2.34 21.87 -0.18
C LEU A 162 -1.90 22.22 1.25
N ARG A 163 -2.01 23.51 1.65
CA ARG A 163 -1.69 24.09 2.97
C ARG A 163 -2.47 23.49 4.15
N LYS A 164 -3.14 22.37 3.95
CA LYS A 164 -4.10 21.78 4.85
C LYS A 164 -4.01 20.25 4.91
N VAL A 165 -3.16 19.67 4.06
CA VAL A 165 -2.95 18.24 3.95
C VAL A 165 -1.95 17.82 5.03
N GLU A 166 -2.36 16.88 5.89
CA GLU A 166 -1.56 16.50 7.07
C GLU A 166 -0.50 15.42 6.78
N TYR A 167 -0.34 14.91 5.54
CA TYR A 167 0.60 13.82 5.20
C TYR A 167 1.07 13.86 3.72
N VAL A 168 2.37 14.05 3.38
CA VAL A 168 2.88 13.95 1.97
C VAL A 168 4.40 13.67 1.83
N LEU A 169 4.89 13.42 0.59
CA LEU A 169 6.28 13.22 0.16
C LEU A 169 6.91 14.43 -0.59
N HIS A 170 8.21 14.65 -0.31
CA HIS A 170 9.23 15.62 -0.77
C HIS A 170 8.87 16.89 -1.57
N LYS A 171 8.41 16.82 -2.82
CA LYS A 171 8.21 18.03 -3.66
C LYS A 171 6.94 18.81 -3.31
N ILE A 172 6.01 18.10 -2.68
CA ILE A 172 4.75 18.67 -2.24
C ILE A 172 4.89 19.21 -0.82
N LEU A 173 5.88 18.74 -0.05
CA LEU A 173 6.11 19.17 1.34
C LEU A 173 6.28 20.69 1.47
N ASP A 174 6.99 21.32 0.53
CA ASP A 174 7.19 22.77 0.52
C ASP A 174 5.88 23.57 0.38
N GLN A 175 4.82 22.93 -0.12
CA GLN A 175 3.49 23.53 -0.29
C GLN A 175 2.50 23.17 0.85
N LEU A 176 2.96 22.44 1.87
CA LEU A 176 2.15 22.04 3.02
C LEU A 176 2.21 23.05 4.17
N ASN A 177 1.27 22.90 5.10
CA ASN A 177 1.35 23.57 6.39
C ASN A 177 2.50 23.01 7.23
N GLU A 178 2.98 23.82 8.18
CA GLU A 178 4.01 23.40 9.12
C GLU A 178 3.55 22.30 10.11
N ASN A 179 2.25 22.04 10.22
CA ASN A 179 1.66 21.04 11.12
C ASN A 179 1.16 19.83 10.31
N HIS A 180 2.08 18.96 9.91
CA HIS A 180 1.78 17.71 9.23
C HIS A 180 2.64 16.56 9.82
N GLN A 181 2.15 15.33 9.72
CA GLN A 181 2.89 14.12 10.05
C GLN A 181 3.26 13.42 8.74
N THR A 182 4.53 13.06 8.55
CA THR A 182 4.97 12.40 7.33
C THR A 182 5.31 10.93 7.57
N LEU A 183 4.73 10.08 6.74
CA LEU A 183 4.95 8.64 6.77
C LEU A 183 5.55 8.16 5.45
N LEU A 184 6.72 7.55 5.52
CA LEU A 184 7.43 6.98 4.39
C LEU A 184 7.45 5.46 4.46
N PHE A 185 6.78 4.80 3.51
CA PHE A 185 6.79 3.34 3.40
C PHE A 185 7.55 2.91 2.16
N SER A 186 8.57 2.07 2.34
CA SER A 186 9.32 1.54 1.22
C SER A 186 9.68 0.06 1.39
N ALA A 187 9.91 -0.62 0.26
CA ALA A 187 10.54 -1.92 0.25
C ALA A 187 12.08 -1.81 0.30
N THR A 188 12.63 -0.70 -0.17
CA THR A 188 14.07 -0.44 -0.23
C THR A 188 14.36 1.02 0.17
N LEU A 189 15.54 1.31 0.74
CA LEU A 189 15.93 2.67 1.06
C LEU A 189 17.22 3.03 0.32
N PRO A 190 17.11 3.55 -0.91
CA PRO A 190 18.26 4.13 -1.58
C PRO A 190 18.77 5.36 -0.80
N SER A 191 20.05 5.71 -0.96
CA SER A 191 20.71 6.82 -0.24
C SER A 191 19.93 8.13 -0.34
N ALA A 192 19.47 8.50 -1.55
CA ALA A 192 18.67 9.71 -1.76
C ALA A 192 17.38 9.74 -0.91
N LEU A 193 16.76 8.57 -0.67
CA LEU A 193 15.56 8.47 0.15
C LEU A 193 15.88 8.53 1.65
N ALA A 194 17.05 8.02 2.05
CA ALA A 194 17.55 8.14 3.42
C ALA A 194 17.90 9.59 3.77
N GLU A 195 18.61 10.28 2.88
CA GLU A 195 18.96 11.70 3.01
C GLU A 195 17.71 12.58 3.09
N PHE A 196 16.72 12.30 2.24
CA PHE A 196 15.41 12.93 2.32
C PHE A 196 14.76 12.73 3.69
N ALA A 197 14.69 11.47 4.16
CA ALA A 197 14.06 11.17 5.44
C ALA A 197 14.74 11.91 6.60
N GLN A 198 16.07 12.03 6.58
CA GLN A 198 16.81 12.71 7.64
C GLN A 198 16.67 14.23 7.60
N SER A 199 16.51 14.82 6.42
CA SER A 199 16.44 16.27 6.25
C SER A 199 15.01 16.84 6.28
N GLY A 200 14.02 16.05 5.86
CA GLY A 200 12.65 16.52 5.66
C GLY A 200 11.66 16.14 6.76
N LEU A 201 12.05 15.29 7.73
CA LEU A 201 11.14 14.72 8.74
C LEU A 201 11.46 15.22 10.15
N ARG A 202 10.45 15.26 11.01
CA ARG A 202 10.52 15.72 12.41
C ARG A 202 10.27 14.56 13.37
N ASP A 203 11.05 14.48 14.45
CA ASP A 203 10.95 13.41 15.46
C ASP A 203 10.87 12.00 14.85
N LEU A 204 11.73 11.75 13.86
CA LEU A 204 11.70 10.56 13.00
C LEU A 204 11.92 9.25 13.77
N GLN A 205 11.01 8.30 13.57
CA GLN A 205 11.13 6.91 14.00
C GLN A 205 11.39 5.98 12.80
N LEU A 206 12.45 5.16 12.90
CA LEU A 206 12.80 4.19 11.87
C LEU A 206 12.29 2.79 12.26
N VAL A 207 11.48 2.17 11.40
CA VAL A 207 11.00 0.80 11.59
C VAL A 207 11.52 -0.10 10.50
N TRP A 208 12.39 -1.03 10.87
CA TRP A 208 12.95 -2.05 9.98
C TRP A 208 12.37 -3.40 10.37
N LEU A 209 11.67 -4.04 9.44
CA LEU A 209 11.47 -5.47 9.51
C LEU A 209 12.53 -6.11 8.64
N ASP A 210 13.40 -6.91 9.27
CA ASP A 210 14.49 -7.59 8.56
C ASP A 210 13.94 -8.24 7.29
N LEU A 211 14.34 -7.62 6.19
CA LEU A 211 14.47 -8.28 4.92
C LEU A 211 15.67 -9.19 5.13
N GLU A 212 15.47 -10.37 5.72
CA GLU A 212 16.33 -11.46 5.30
C GLU A 212 16.09 -11.56 3.79
N THR A 213 16.93 -10.87 3.01
CA THR A 213 17.12 -11.10 1.58
C THR A 213 17.79 -12.46 1.44
N LYS A 214 17.21 -13.50 2.03
CA LYS A 214 17.43 -14.85 1.59
C LYS A 214 16.71 -14.92 0.25
N ILE A 215 17.45 -14.54 -0.79
CA ILE A 215 17.22 -15.11 -2.11
C ILE A 215 16.94 -16.59 -1.84
N SER A 216 15.75 -17.06 -2.25
CA SER A 216 15.34 -18.44 -1.97
C SER A 216 16.49 -19.36 -2.35
N PRO A 217 16.88 -20.34 -1.50
CA PRO A 217 17.90 -21.31 -1.89
C PRO A 217 17.50 -22.11 -3.15
N GLU A 218 16.20 -22.08 -3.50
CA GLU A 218 15.66 -22.66 -4.74
C GLU A 218 15.85 -21.76 -5.97
N LEU A 219 16.12 -20.46 -5.80
CA LEU A 219 16.34 -19.53 -6.90
C LEU A 219 17.75 -19.72 -7.47
N LYS A 220 17.80 -20.23 -8.70
CA LYS A 220 19.04 -20.29 -9.48
C LYS A 220 19.16 -19.05 -10.35
N LEU A 221 20.25 -18.30 -10.17
CA LEU A 221 20.56 -17.11 -10.97
C LEU A 221 21.65 -17.46 -11.99
N SER A 222 21.40 -17.12 -13.26
CA SER A 222 22.34 -17.30 -14.37
C SER A 222 22.50 -15.98 -15.12
N PHE A 223 23.74 -15.63 -15.48
CA PHE A 223 24.06 -14.41 -16.22
C PHE A 223 24.66 -14.78 -17.57
N PHE A 224 24.19 -14.15 -18.64
CA PHE A 224 24.68 -14.36 -20.00
C PHE A 224 25.16 -13.03 -20.58
N THR A 225 26.35 -13.03 -21.17
CA THR A 225 26.88 -11.90 -21.94
C THR A 225 26.66 -12.20 -23.42
N LEU A 226 25.87 -11.38 -24.09
CA LEU A 226 25.42 -11.60 -25.47
C LEU A 226 25.55 -10.31 -26.27
N ARG A 227 25.75 -10.42 -27.58
CA ARG A 227 25.56 -9.28 -28.48
C ARG A 227 24.06 -8.99 -28.64
N HIS A 228 23.72 -7.76 -29.01
CA HIS A 228 22.31 -7.34 -29.08
C HIS A 228 21.51 -8.19 -30.07
N GLU A 229 22.13 -8.53 -31.19
CA GLU A 229 21.55 -9.30 -32.30
C GLU A 229 21.28 -10.77 -31.89
N GLU A 230 22.02 -11.29 -30.92
CA GLU A 230 21.94 -12.68 -30.46
C GLU A 230 20.84 -12.89 -29.42
N LYS A 231 20.30 -11.81 -28.85
CA LYS A 231 19.38 -11.86 -27.70
C LYS A 231 18.13 -12.70 -27.97
N TYR A 232 17.55 -12.58 -29.16
CA TYR A 232 16.37 -13.36 -29.54
C TYR A 232 16.69 -14.85 -29.72
N ALA A 233 17.81 -15.15 -30.39
CA ALA A 233 18.25 -16.53 -30.58
C ALA A 233 18.55 -17.21 -29.23
N ALA A 234 19.25 -16.51 -28.34
CA ALA A 234 19.54 -16.98 -26.98
C ALA A 234 18.26 -17.20 -26.16
N LEU A 235 17.29 -16.28 -26.24
CA LEU A 235 16.00 -16.44 -25.56
C LEU A 235 15.25 -17.68 -26.05
N LEU A 236 15.17 -17.88 -27.36
CA LEU A 236 14.52 -19.06 -27.95
C LEU A 236 15.22 -20.36 -27.53
N TYR A 237 16.55 -20.36 -27.51
CA TYR A 237 17.35 -21.47 -27.03
C TYR A 237 17.05 -21.78 -25.56
N LEU A 238 17.08 -20.77 -24.68
CA LEU A 238 16.79 -20.93 -23.24
C LEU A 238 15.37 -21.45 -23.00
N VAL A 239 14.38 -20.93 -23.72
CA VAL A 239 12.99 -21.39 -23.57
C VAL A 239 12.84 -22.84 -24.02
N ARG A 240 13.49 -23.24 -25.13
CA ARG A 240 13.39 -24.62 -25.65
C ARG A 240 14.11 -25.64 -24.76
N GLU A 241 15.30 -25.31 -24.28
CA GLU A 241 16.15 -26.26 -23.58
C GLU A 241 15.89 -26.31 -22.07
N ASN A 242 15.44 -25.19 -21.46
CA ASN A 242 15.38 -25.07 -20.01
C ASN A 242 13.95 -24.95 -19.45
N ILE A 243 12.94 -24.74 -20.29
CA ILE A 243 11.56 -24.50 -19.84
C ILE A 243 10.65 -25.61 -20.38
N GLY A 244 10.06 -26.39 -19.46
CA GLY A 244 9.10 -27.43 -19.85
C GLY A 244 7.82 -26.81 -20.42
N SER A 245 7.14 -27.53 -21.32
CA SER A 245 5.90 -27.06 -21.99
C SER A 245 4.77 -26.65 -21.04
N ASN A 246 4.79 -27.13 -19.79
CA ASN A 246 3.79 -26.83 -18.76
C ASN A 246 4.25 -25.77 -17.74
N GLN A 247 5.38 -25.10 -17.96
CA GLN A 247 5.91 -24.09 -17.03
C GLN A 247 5.56 -22.66 -17.46
N GLN A 248 5.22 -21.82 -16.49
CA GLN A 248 4.97 -20.41 -16.72
C GLN A 248 6.29 -19.64 -16.78
N THR A 249 6.40 -18.73 -17.75
CA THR A 249 7.60 -17.91 -17.96
C THR A 249 7.23 -16.43 -17.95
N LEU A 250 7.98 -15.63 -17.18
CA LEU A 250 7.87 -14.17 -17.17
C LEU A 250 9.13 -13.55 -17.78
N ILE A 251 8.95 -12.76 -18.84
CA ILE A 251 10.05 -12.10 -19.56
C ILE A 251 9.91 -10.59 -19.36
N PHE A 252 10.93 -9.97 -18.79
CA PHE A 252 11.01 -8.52 -18.65
C PHE A 252 11.75 -7.91 -19.84
N VAL A 253 11.14 -6.92 -20.50
CA VAL A 253 11.74 -6.13 -21.59
C VAL A 253 11.80 -4.66 -21.18
N SER A 254 12.75 -3.93 -21.76
CA SER A 254 13.01 -2.53 -21.38
C SER A 254 11.96 -1.54 -21.90
N THR A 255 11.30 -1.82 -23.02
CA THR A 255 10.33 -0.91 -23.65
C THR A 255 9.09 -1.65 -24.14
N LYS A 256 7.95 -0.96 -24.16
CA LYS A 256 6.67 -1.48 -24.68
C LYS A 256 6.68 -1.66 -26.20
N HIS A 257 7.55 -0.96 -26.93
CA HIS A 257 7.57 -0.90 -28.40
C HIS A 257 8.22 -2.12 -29.06
N HIS A 258 8.71 -3.11 -28.30
CA HIS A 258 9.40 -4.29 -28.82
C HIS A 258 8.69 -5.60 -28.42
N VAL A 259 7.41 -5.51 -28.02
CA VAL A 259 6.53 -6.65 -27.76
C VAL A 259 5.55 -6.80 -28.91
#